data_AF-A0A1L5P3A5-F1
#
_entry.id   AF-A0A1L5P3A5-F1
#
_cell.length_a   1.000
_cell.length_b   1.000
_cell.length_c   1.000
_cell.angle_alpha   90.00
_cell.angle_beta   90.00
_cell.angle_gamma   90.00
#
_symmetry.space_group_name_H-M   'P 1'
#
loop_
_entity.id
_entity.type
_entity.pdbx_description
1 polymer ?
#
loop_
_entity_poly.entity_id
_entity_poly.type
_entity_poly.pdbx_seq_one_letter_code
_entity_poly.pdbx_strand_id
1 'polypeptide(L)' 'MTGADHENNDSVMQAAQWLADEKDPPRPIIPALRSRFSLSTLEATEACAMAQRFRVNRKAFG' A
#
# COMPACT_ATOMS: atom_id res chain seq x y z
N MET A 1 14.43 12.21 -17.13
CA MET A 1 13.74 12.44 -15.84
C MET A 1 12.65 11.38 -15.76
N THR A 2 13.00 10.17 -15.33
CA THR A 2 12.07 9.04 -15.13
C THR A 2 12.86 7.94 -14.42
N GLY A 3 12.87 7.96 -13.09
CA GLY A 3 13.54 6.97 -12.27
C GLY A 3 12.86 6.91 -10.91
N ALA A 4 12.77 8.06 -10.25
CA ALA A 4 12.05 8.23 -8.98
C ALA A 4 10.55 7.85 -9.09
N ASP A 5 9.91 8.16 -10.22
CA ASP A 5 8.48 7.91 -10.41
C ASP A 5 8.13 6.40 -10.46
N HIS A 6 9.07 5.57 -10.90
CA HIS A 6 8.88 4.11 -10.94
C HIS A 6 9.13 3.48 -9.56
N GLU A 7 10.20 3.90 -8.88
CA GLU A 7 10.58 3.40 -7.55
C GLU A 7 9.48 3.68 -6.50
N ASN A 8 8.85 4.84 -6.60
CA ASN A 8 7.73 5.23 -5.75
C ASN A 8 6.49 4.36 -6.02
N ASN A 9 6.19 4.08 -7.29
CA ASN A 9 5.05 3.25 -7.68
C ASN A 9 5.23 1.79 -7.21
N ASP A 10 6.44 1.25 -7.31
CA ASP A 10 6.76 -0.09 -6.81
C ASP A 10 6.60 -0.18 -5.28
N SER A 11 7.04 0.85 -4.56
CA SER A 11 6.90 0.91 -3.10
C SER A 11 5.44 1.02 -2.65
N VAL A 12 4.61 1.78 -3.38
CA VAL A 12 3.15 1.89 -3.16
C VAL A 12 2.46 0.54 -3.42
N MET A 13 2.80 -0.14 -4.51
CA MET A 13 2.25 -1.46 -4.83
C MET A 13 2.63 -2.49 -3.77
N GLN A 14 3.89 -2.52 -3.34
CA GLN A 14 4.33 -3.43 -2.27
C GLN A 14 3.63 -3.14 -0.94
N ALA A 15 3.49 -1.87 -0.56
CA ALA A 15 2.74 -1.44 0.62
C ALA A 15 1.26 -1.86 0.55
N ALA A 16 0.62 -1.68 -0.61
CA ALA A 16 -0.77 -2.06 -0.84
C ALA A 16 -0.97 -3.58 -0.76
N GLN A 17 -0.06 -4.34 -1.38
CA GLN A 17 -0.09 -5.80 -1.38
C GLN A 17 0.11 -6.33 0.04
N TRP A 18 1.14 -5.85 0.74
CA TRP A 18 1.40 -6.19 2.14
C TRP A 18 0.18 -5.87 3.01
N LEU A 19 -0.39 -4.68 2.86
CA LEU A 19 -1.57 -4.30 3.63
C LEU A 19 -2.76 -5.20 3.28
N ALA A 20 -2.95 -5.62 2.04
CA ALA A 20 -4.04 -6.52 1.63
C ALA A 20 -3.87 -7.94 2.16
N ASP A 21 -2.63 -8.40 2.32
CA ASP A 21 -2.26 -9.67 2.94
C ASP A 21 -2.37 -9.62 4.48
N GLU A 22 -2.09 -8.45 5.07
CA GLU A 22 -2.09 -8.26 6.52
C GLU A 22 -3.51 -8.43 7.11
N LYS A 23 -3.62 -9.36 8.05
CA LYS A 23 -4.89 -9.73 8.71
C LYS A 23 -5.18 -8.85 9.90
N ASP A 24 -4.15 -8.37 10.60
CA ASP A 24 -4.27 -7.43 11.71
C ASP A 24 -3.42 -6.18 11.47
N PRO A 25 -3.93 -5.21 10.69
CA PRO A 25 -3.17 -4.03 10.34
C PRO A 25 -3.00 -3.09 11.54
N PRO A 26 -1.77 -2.61 11.80
CA PRO A 26 -1.50 -1.71 12.92
C PRO A 26 -2.27 -0.39 12.74
N ARG A 27 -2.91 0.08 13.81
CA ARG A 27 -3.56 1.39 13.84
C ARG A 27 -2.66 2.39 14.57
N PRO A 28 -2.30 3.53 13.96
CA PRO A 28 -2.74 4.03 12.65
C PRO A 28 -1.93 3.46 11.45
N ILE A 29 -2.64 3.08 10.37
CA ILE A 29 -2.07 2.39 9.19
C ILE A 29 -1.13 3.31 8.39
N ILE A 30 -1.52 4.57 8.20
CA ILE A 30 -0.76 5.52 7.37
C ILE A 30 0.65 5.77 7.95
N PRO A 31 0.84 6.12 9.24
CA PRO A 31 2.18 6.24 9.82
C PRO A 31 2.99 4.94 9.79
N ALA A 32 2.33 3.79 9.96
CA ALA A 32 2.98 2.49 9.90
C ALA A 32 3.52 2.20 8.49
N LEU A 33 2.72 2.41 7.45
CA LEU A 33 3.14 2.26 6.05
C LEU A 33 4.26 3.22 5.68
N ARG A 34 4.16 4.49 6.08
CA ARG A 34 5.19 5.50 5.85
C ARG A 34 6.52 5.12 6.49
N SER A 35 6.50 4.61 7.72
CA SER A 35 7.71 4.20 8.43
C SER A 35 8.30 2.91 7.88
N ARG A 36 7.46 2.01 7.36
CA ARG A 36 7.86 0.68 6.88
C ARG A 36 8.41 0.70 5.45
N PHE A 37 7.81 1.50 4.58
CA PHE A 37 8.11 1.55 3.15
C PHE A 37 8.70 2.90 2.72
N SER A 38 9.06 3.78 3.66
CA SER A 38 9.59 5.13 3.40
C SER A 38 8.72 5.97 2.46
N LEU A 39 7.39 5.75 2.51
CA LEU A 39 6.43 6.42 1.64
C LEU A 39 6.07 7.82 2.16
N SER A 40 5.70 8.69 1.23
CA SER A 40 5.02 9.95 1.51
C SER A 40 3.59 9.70 2.02
N THR A 41 2.96 10.75 2.56
CA THR A 41 1.55 10.69 3.00
C THR A 41 0.60 10.40 1.85
N LEU A 42 0.89 10.90 0.64
CA LEU A 42 0.07 10.67 -0.54
C LEU A 42 0.12 9.19 -0.92
N GLU A 43 1.33 8.67 -1.11
CA GLU A 43 1.61 7.27 -1.47
C GLU A 43 1.04 6.28 -0.45
N ALA A 44 1.15 6.57 0.85
CA ALA A 44 0.55 5.73 1.88
C ALA A 44 -0.98 5.69 1.80
N THR A 45 -1.60 6.80 1.39
CA THR A 45 -3.06 6.89 1.20
C THR A 45 -3.49 6.11 -0.05
N GLU A 46 -2.73 6.24 -1.13
CA GLU A 46 -2.90 5.47 -2.36
C GLU A 46 -2.75 3.97 -2.11
N ALA A 47 -1.72 3.56 -1.36
CA ALA A 47 -1.50 2.18 -0.96
C ALA A 47 -2.69 1.63 -0.15
N CYS A 48 -3.25 2.44 0.76
CA CYS A 48 -4.44 2.06 1.53
C CYS A 48 -5.67 1.85 0.64
N ALA A 49 -5.91 2.74 -0.33
CA ALA A 49 -7.01 2.59 -1.29
C ALA A 49 -6.81 1.35 -2.17
N MET A 50 -5.59 1.13 -2.67
CA MET A 50 -5.24 0.00 -3.51
C MET A 50 -5.36 -1.34 -2.76
N ALA A 51 -4.94 -1.39 -1.48
CA ALA A 51 -5.09 -2.57 -0.63
C ALA A 51 -6.56 -2.97 -0.41
N GLN A 52 -7.48 -2.00 -0.29
CA GLN A 52 -8.91 -2.29 -0.21
C GLN A 52 -9.41 -2.94 -1.51
N ARG A 53 -8.98 -2.45 -2.68
CA ARG A 53 -9.32 -3.04 -3.97
C ARG A 53 -8.79 -4.46 -4.10
N PHE A 54 -7.56 -4.74 -3.65
CA PHE A 54 -7.01 -6.09 -3.64
C PHE A 54 -7.80 -7.04 -2.74
N ARG A 55 -8.23 -6.59 -1.55
CA ARG A 55 -9.10 -7.39 -0.67
C ARG A 55 -10.45 -7.69 -1.31
N VAL A 56 -11.06 -6.70 -1.98
CA VAL A 56 -12.34 -6.89 -2.69
C VAL A 56 -12.17 -7.87 -3.86
N ASN A 57 -11.14 -7.69 -4.69
CA ASN A 57 -10.87 -8.59 -5.81
C ASN A 57 -10.62 -10.02 -5.33
N ARG A 58 -9.85 -10.22 -4.25
CA ARG A 58 -9.66 -11.58 -3.69
C ARG A 58 -10.93 -12.20 -3.15
N LYS A 59 -11.87 -11.42 -2.62
CA LYS A 59 -13.18 -11.95 -2.20
C LYS A 59 -14.09 -12.27 -3.39
N ALA A 60 -13.95 -11.55 -4.50
CA ALA A 60 -14.78 -11.72 -5.69
C ALA A 60 -14.29 -12.85 -6.62
N PHE A 61 -12.99 -13.11 -6.64
CA PHE A 61 -12.34 -14.09 -7.54
C PHE A 61 -11.67 -15.26 -6.82
N GLY A 62 -11.74 -15.32 -5.48
CA GLY A 62 -11.12 -16.35 -4.63
C GLY A 62 -12.10 -17.37 -4.11
#